data_AF-A0A1V4QB56-F1
#
_entry.id   AF-A0A1V4QB56-F1
#
_cell.length_a   1.000
_cell.length_b   1.000
_cell.length_c   1.000
_cell.angle_alpha   90.00
_cell.angle_beta   90.00
_cell.angle_gamma   90.00
#
_symmetry.space_group_name_H-M   'P 1'
#
loop_
_entity.id
_entity.type
_entity.pdbx_description
1 polymer ?
#
loop_
_entity_poly.entity_id
_entity_poly.type
_entity_poly.pdbx_seq_one_letter_code
_entity_poly.pdbx_strand_id
1 'polypeptide(L)'
;MLGWTELTGIIDGPTATGPHATGGAMPTDLSDTSVAGPSTAAEEFEQRKRSPINRIQHLLLGYPWLGPAAVLLLAIIAFGIINPNFVEPTNLSLVVQQVAVIATLGLGQTLIILTAGIDLSVGAAMILVTMVMGSLASAHGVPGPLALLIGLVLGFGCGVLNGVLVTTIKLPPFIVTLGTLSVFTALSLILSGGQSIDGDSLGSLLNWTGTAIPVGQFRITTGVLVMLVLYAVVAFALGQTAWGRHVYAVGDDSQAARLSGIRTSRVLFSVYATAGVIFALAAWILIGRTGSASPNAAVDANLDSITAVVIGG
;
A
#
# COMPACT_ATOMS: atom_id res chain seq x y z
N MET A 1 -9.17 33.41 -15.51
CA MET A 1 -9.26 33.97 -16.88
C MET A 1 -8.03 33.53 -17.66
N LEU A 2 -8.19 32.48 -18.47
CA LEU A 2 -7.46 32.10 -19.68
C LEU A 2 -8.37 31.07 -20.37
N GLY A 3 -8.75 31.34 -21.62
CA GLY A 3 -9.96 30.84 -22.28
C GLY A 3 -9.79 29.51 -23.02
N TRP A 4 -10.89 28.75 -23.04
CA TRP A 4 -11.09 27.43 -23.63
C TRP A 4 -11.21 27.43 -25.18
N THR A 5 -10.33 28.13 -25.90
CA THR A 5 -10.48 28.33 -27.37
C THR A 5 -9.32 27.85 -28.24
N GLU A 6 -8.31 27.14 -27.72
CA GLU A 6 -7.14 26.72 -28.51
C GLU A 6 -6.98 25.19 -28.74
N LEU A 7 -8.03 24.37 -28.63
CA LEU A 7 -7.89 22.90 -28.77
C LEU A 7 -8.81 22.20 -29.79
N THR A 8 -9.35 22.91 -30.79
CA THR A 8 -10.23 22.30 -31.82
C THR A 8 -9.72 22.41 -33.26
N GLY A 9 -8.42 22.60 -33.49
CA GLY A 9 -7.84 22.86 -34.82
C GLY A 9 -7.24 21.67 -35.57
N ILE A 10 -7.43 20.41 -35.16
CA ILE A 10 -6.76 19.24 -35.79
C ILE A 10 -7.76 18.10 -36.04
N ILE A 11 -8.90 18.39 -36.66
CA ILE A 11 -9.76 17.38 -37.28
C ILE A 11 -10.40 18.06 -38.50
N ASP A 12 -9.74 18.01 -39.65
CA ASP A 12 -10.35 18.07 -40.99
C ASP A 12 -9.23 18.01 -42.05
N GLY A 13 -9.05 16.82 -42.67
CA GLY A 13 -8.15 16.62 -43.80
C GLY A 13 -8.85 16.94 -45.13
N PRO A 14 -8.15 17.52 -46.13
CA PRO A 14 -8.80 18.00 -47.34
C PRO A 14 -9.04 16.89 -48.38
N THR A 15 -10.17 17.07 -49.06
CA THR A 15 -10.80 16.30 -50.13
C THR A 15 -9.99 16.16 -51.42
N ALA A 16 -10.14 15.02 -52.09
CA ALA A 16 -9.58 14.72 -53.41
C ALA A 16 -10.38 15.35 -54.57
N THR A 17 -9.69 16.04 -55.50
CA THR A 17 -10.15 16.36 -56.86
C THR A 17 -8.94 16.47 -57.82
N GLY A 18 -9.06 15.88 -59.03
CA GLY A 18 -8.00 15.61 -60.05
C GLY A 18 -7.35 16.82 -60.77
N PRO A 19 -6.94 16.78 -62.08
CA PRO A 19 -7.25 15.83 -63.17
C PRO A 19 -6.03 15.36 -64.06
N HIS A 20 -6.33 14.55 -65.08
CA HIS A 20 -5.48 14.05 -66.18
C HIS A 20 -4.73 15.12 -67.00
N ALA A 21 -3.49 14.81 -67.48
CA ALA A 21 -3.08 14.94 -68.90
C ALA A 21 -1.59 14.55 -69.18
N THR A 22 -1.42 13.66 -70.17
CA THR A 22 -0.43 13.62 -71.27
C THR A 22 1.10 13.61 -71.04
N GLY A 23 1.71 12.48 -71.43
CA GLY A 23 2.70 12.33 -72.52
C GLY A 23 3.97 13.18 -72.55
N GLY A 24 5.13 12.55 -72.37
CA GLY A 24 6.44 13.12 -72.72
C GLY A 24 7.61 12.16 -72.49
N ALA A 25 8.28 11.81 -73.59
CA ALA A 25 9.57 11.12 -73.83
C ALA A 25 10.49 10.66 -72.68
N MET A 26 11.10 9.47 -72.86
CA MET A 26 12.33 9.02 -72.20
C MET A 26 13.56 9.86 -72.59
N PRO A 27 14.58 9.92 -71.72
CA PRO A 27 15.87 9.41 -72.16
C PRO A 27 16.61 8.51 -71.14
N THR A 28 17.34 7.61 -71.78
CA THR A 28 18.39 6.66 -71.41
C THR A 28 19.44 7.05 -70.35
N ASP A 29 19.89 5.98 -69.69
CA ASP A 29 21.25 5.68 -69.18
C ASP A 29 21.65 6.22 -67.80
N LEU A 30 21.69 5.32 -66.82
CA LEU A 30 22.78 5.20 -65.84
C LEU A 30 22.89 3.72 -65.41
N SER A 31 23.77 3.00 -66.11
CA SER A 31 24.43 1.81 -65.57
C SER A 31 25.32 2.18 -64.37
N ASP A 32 25.54 1.19 -63.48
CA ASP A 32 26.30 1.22 -62.22
C ASP A 32 25.60 1.74 -60.95
N THR A 33 24.78 0.86 -60.36
CA THR A 33 24.79 0.66 -58.90
C THR A 33 24.81 -0.83 -58.61
N SER A 34 25.99 -1.36 -58.29
CA SER A 34 26.13 -2.67 -57.67
C SER A 34 25.48 -2.62 -56.29
N VAL A 35 24.23 -3.05 -56.21
CA VAL A 35 23.52 -3.24 -54.94
C VAL A 35 24.25 -4.36 -54.20
N ALA A 36 25.05 -3.98 -53.20
CA ALA A 36 25.48 -4.90 -52.15
C ALA A 36 24.24 -5.64 -51.65
N GLY A 37 24.22 -6.96 -51.83
CA GLY A 37 23.10 -7.80 -51.43
C GLY A 37 22.78 -7.58 -49.95
N PRO A 38 21.50 -7.63 -49.55
CA PRO A 38 21.10 -7.33 -48.20
C PRO A 38 21.69 -8.39 -47.27
N SER A 39 22.78 -8.05 -46.57
CA SER A 39 23.09 -8.62 -45.28
C SER A 39 21.95 -8.23 -44.33
N THR A 40 20.90 -9.04 -44.44
CA THR A 40 20.19 -9.64 -43.33
C THR A 40 19.64 -8.65 -42.29
N ALA A 41 18.51 -8.03 -42.65
CA ALA A 41 17.51 -7.58 -41.67
C ALA A 41 17.17 -8.69 -40.63
N ALA A 42 17.35 -9.97 -41.02
CA ALA A 42 17.31 -11.12 -40.13
C ALA A 42 18.45 -11.18 -39.10
N GLU A 43 19.67 -10.76 -39.44
CA GLU A 43 20.80 -10.64 -38.50
C GLU A 43 20.61 -9.43 -37.57
N GLU A 44 20.03 -8.33 -38.07
CA GLU A 44 19.70 -7.16 -37.28
C GLU A 44 18.55 -7.44 -36.27
N PHE A 45 17.57 -8.27 -36.67
CA PHE A 45 16.51 -8.78 -35.77
C PHE A 45 17.03 -9.82 -34.76
N GLU A 46 17.98 -10.67 -35.14
CA GLU A 46 18.68 -11.60 -34.22
C GLU A 46 19.55 -10.84 -33.20
N GLN A 47 20.23 -9.77 -33.61
CA GLN A 47 21.03 -8.92 -32.71
C GLN A 47 20.15 -8.11 -31.74
N ARG A 48 19.01 -7.57 -32.19
CA ARG A 48 18.03 -6.90 -31.29
C ARG A 48 17.42 -7.83 -30.24
N LYS A 49 17.30 -9.13 -30.51
CA LYS A 49 16.80 -10.13 -29.55
C LYS A 49 17.79 -10.49 -28.44
N ARG A 50 19.06 -10.09 -28.52
CA ARG A 50 20.12 -10.55 -27.58
C ARG A 50 20.80 -9.45 -26.76
N SER A 51 20.21 -8.27 -26.64
CA SER A 51 20.74 -7.26 -25.71
C SER A 51 20.47 -7.67 -24.26
N PRO A 52 21.49 -7.75 -23.38
CA PRO A 52 21.30 -8.02 -21.95
C PRO A 52 20.37 -6.98 -21.31
N ILE A 53 20.32 -5.77 -21.87
CA ILE A 53 19.40 -4.69 -21.48
C ILE A 53 17.94 -5.10 -21.76
N ASN A 54 17.65 -5.70 -22.91
CA ASN A 54 16.29 -6.17 -23.22
C ASN A 54 15.88 -7.32 -22.30
N ARG A 55 16.82 -8.18 -21.90
CA ARG A 55 16.54 -9.28 -20.95
C ARG A 55 16.26 -8.77 -19.54
N ILE A 56 17.02 -7.78 -19.08
CA ILE A 56 16.78 -7.10 -17.79
C ILE A 56 15.45 -6.35 -17.84
N GLN A 57 15.16 -5.63 -18.92
CA GLN A 57 13.88 -4.94 -19.11
C GLN A 57 12.70 -5.94 -19.10
N HIS A 58 12.79 -7.06 -19.81
CA HIS A 58 11.74 -8.08 -19.78
C HIS A 58 11.56 -8.74 -18.41
N LEU A 59 12.63 -8.91 -17.63
CA LEU A 59 12.55 -9.43 -16.26
C LEU A 59 11.93 -8.41 -15.29
N LEU A 60 12.32 -7.14 -15.37
CA LEU A 60 11.76 -6.06 -14.55
C LEU A 60 10.29 -5.78 -14.89
N LEU A 61 9.90 -5.92 -16.16
CA LEU A 61 8.51 -5.79 -16.60
C LEU A 61 7.67 -7.03 -16.25
N GLY A 62 8.30 -8.21 -16.08
CA GLY A 62 7.61 -9.45 -15.69
C GLY A 62 7.27 -9.54 -14.21
N TYR A 63 8.02 -8.85 -13.35
CA TYR A 63 7.82 -8.83 -11.90
C TYR A 63 7.99 -7.40 -11.35
N PRO A 64 6.90 -6.61 -11.22
CA PRO A 64 6.96 -5.21 -10.80
C PRO A 64 7.71 -4.94 -9.50
N TRP A 65 7.70 -5.91 -8.56
CA TRP A 65 8.39 -5.81 -7.27
C TRP A 65 9.93 -5.84 -7.38
N LEU A 66 10.51 -6.33 -8.49
CA LEU A 66 11.96 -6.40 -8.67
C LEU A 66 12.61 -5.02 -8.74
N GLY A 67 11.91 -4.01 -9.30
CA GLY A 67 12.43 -2.65 -9.39
C GLY A 67 12.69 -2.04 -8.01
N PRO A 68 11.67 -1.92 -7.14
CA PRO A 68 11.85 -1.48 -5.76
C PRO A 68 12.85 -2.32 -4.96
N ALA A 69 12.83 -3.65 -5.13
CA ALA A 69 13.79 -4.53 -4.45
C ALA A 69 15.25 -4.27 -4.87
N ALA A 70 15.50 -3.99 -6.15
CA ALA A 70 16.83 -3.63 -6.64
C ALA A 70 17.30 -2.28 -6.07
N VAL A 71 16.41 -1.28 -6.01
CA VAL A 71 16.72 0.01 -5.38
C VAL A 71 17.01 -0.15 -3.89
N LEU A 72 16.22 -0.96 -3.18
CA LEU A 72 16.44 -1.26 -1.77
C LEU A 72 17.79 -1.95 -1.55
N LEU A 73 18.13 -2.94 -2.38
CA LEU A 73 19.41 -3.65 -2.28
C LEU A 73 20.60 -2.69 -2.52
N LEU A 74 20.50 -1.83 -3.53
CA LEU A 74 21.52 -0.82 -3.82
C LEU A 74 21.68 0.15 -2.64
N ALA A 75 20.57 0.60 -2.05
CA ALA A 75 20.60 1.47 -0.87
C ALA A 75 21.25 0.78 0.33
N ILE A 76 20.93 -0.49 0.61
CA ILE A 76 21.54 -1.26 1.70
C ILE A 76 23.06 -1.36 1.52
N ILE A 77 23.53 -1.64 0.31
CA ILE A 77 24.97 -1.73 0.02
C ILE A 77 25.63 -0.36 0.18
N ALA A 78 25.05 0.69 -0.41
CA ALA A 78 25.61 2.03 -0.35
C ALA A 78 25.71 2.54 1.09
N PHE A 79 24.62 2.46 1.86
CA PHE A 79 24.61 2.91 3.26
C PHE A 79 25.43 2.01 4.18
N GLY A 80 25.52 0.70 3.89
CA GLY A 80 26.38 -0.21 4.63
C GLY A 80 27.87 0.10 4.47
N ILE A 81 28.29 0.60 3.31
CA ILE A 81 29.67 1.06 3.08
C ILE A 81 29.91 2.43 3.73
N ILE A 82 28.95 3.35 3.61
CA ILE A 82 29.10 4.73 4.12
C ILE A 82 29.05 4.78 5.65
N ASN A 83 28.21 3.97 6.28
CA ASN A 83 27.99 3.97 7.72
C ASN A 83 28.01 2.53 8.27
N PRO A 84 29.11 2.09 8.91
CA PRO A 84 29.21 0.74 9.48
C PRO A 84 28.10 0.39 10.48
N ASN A 85 27.54 1.39 11.17
CA ASN A 85 26.44 1.18 12.11
C ASN A 85 25.14 0.79 11.37
N PHE A 86 24.98 1.14 10.10
CA PHE A 86 23.76 0.87 9.33
C PHE A 86 23.41 -0.63 9.30
N VAL A 87 24.42 -1.49 9.12
CA VAL A 87 24.25 -2.96 9.07
C VAL A 87 24.37 -3.63 10.43
N GLU A 88 24.53 -2.86 11.51
CA GLU A 88 24.63 -3.41 12.86
C GLU A 88 23.32 -4.14 13.23
N PRO A 89 23.38 -5.37 13.78
CA PRO A 89 22.19 -6.13 14.15
C PRO A 89 21.18 -5.36 15.02
N THR A 90 21.68 -4.51 15.91
CA THR A 90 20.85 -3.64 16.76
C THR A 90 20.03 -2.65 15.93
N ASN A 91 20.64 -1.99 14.94
CA ASN A 91 19.96 -1.04 14.08
C ASN A 91 18.97 -1.74 13.14
N LEU A 92 19.35 -2.88 12.57
CA LEU A 92 18.43 -3.70 11.78
C LEU A 92 17.22 -4.16 12.63
N SER A 93 17.43 -4.47 13.91
CA SER A 93 16.35 -4.84 14.83
C SER A 93 15.36 -3.70 15.03
N LEU A 94 15.86 -2.46 15.20
CA LEU A 94 15.01 -1.28 15.34
C LEU A 94 14.22 -1.00 14.06
N VAL A 95 14.86 -1.13 12.89
CA VAL A 95 14.20 -0.99 11.59
C VAL A 95 13.08 -2.01 11.44
N VAL A 96 13.32 -3.30 11.75
CA VAL A 96 12.28 -4.34 11.67
C VAL A 96 11.11 -4.05 12.63
N GLN A 97 11.38 -3.53 13.83
CA GLN A 97 10.32 -3.15 14.77
C GLN A 97 9.49 -1.96 14.27
N GLN A 98 10.12 -0.94 13.66
CA GLN A 98 9.43 0.18 13.03
C GLN A 98 8.57 -0.30 11.86
N VAL A 99 9.14 -1.12 10.99
CA VAL A 99 8.47 -1.68 9.82
C VAL A 99 7.29 -2.57 10.24
N ALA A 100 7.37 -3.28 11.36
CA ALA A 100 6.28 -4.16 11.80
C ALA A 100 4.94 -3.44 12.01
N VAL A 101 4.98 -2.20 12.51
CA VAL A 101 3.77 -1.37 12.67
C VAL A 101 3.20 -1.01 11.29
N ILE A 102 4.04 -0.45 10.42
CA ILE A 102 3.63 -0.01 9.08
C ILE A 102 3.18 -1.18 8.21
N ALA A 103 3.86 -2.32 8.28
CA ALA A 103 3.50 -3.54 7.56
C ALA A 103 2.16 -4.11 8.04
N THR A 104 1.86 -4.02 9.34
CA THR A 104 0.53 -4.41 9.87
C THR A 104 -0.57 -3.49 9.35
N LEU A 105 -0.34 -2.17 9.31
CA LEU A 105 -1.29 -1.25 8.67
C LEU A 105 -1.44 -1.54 7.17
N GLY A 106 -0.31 -1.81 6.51
CA GLY A 106 -0.23 -2.23 5.12
C GLY A 106 -1.14 -3.43 4.82
N LEU A 107 -1.20 -4.44 5.70
CA LEU A 107 -2.12 -5.56 5.55
C LEU A 107 -3.59 -5.13 5.46
N GLY A 108 -4.02 -4.22 6.34
CA GLY A 108 -5.38 -3.68 6.30
C GLY A 108 -5.61 -2.82 5.05
N GLN A 109 -4.62 -2.00 4.68
CA GLN A 109 -4.64 -1.18 3.47
C GLN A 109 -4.69 -2.04 2.20
N THR A 110 -4.01 -3.21 2.17
CA THR A 110 -4.06 -4.17 1.05
C THR A 110 -5.49 -4.63 0.81
N LEU A 111 -6.22 -5.01 1.87
CA LEU A 111 -7.62 -5.44 1.73
C LEU A 111 -8.48 -4.35 1.08
N ILE A 112 -8.27 -3.09 1.47
CA ILE A 112 -9.03 -1.95 0.97
C ILE A 112 -8.65 -1.64 -0.49
N ILE A 113 -7.36 -1.62 -0.82
CA ILE A 113 -6.84 -1.39 -2.18
C ILE A 113 -7.29 -2.50 -3.14
N LEU A 114 -7.32 -3.76 -2.69
CA LEU A 114 -7.84 -4.86 -3.49
C LEU A 114 -9.29 -4.66 -3.91
N THR A 115 -10.07 -3.84 -3.20
CA THR A 115 -11.45 -3.48 -3.57
C THR A 115 -11.56 -2.10 -4.24
N ALA A 116 -10.47 -1.60 -4.83
CA ALA A 116 -10.35 -0.29 -5.46
C ALA A 116 -10.65 0.90 -4.52
N GLY A 117 -10.42 0.72 -3.21
CA GLY A 117 -10.51 1.77 -2.20
C GLY A 117 -9.14 2.29 -1.77
N ILE A 118 -9.12 3.42 -1.07
CA ILE A 118 -7.96 3.93 -0.35
C ILE A 118 -8.44 4.44 1.01
N ASP A 119 -7.81 4.02 2.11
CA ASP A 119 -8.09 4.53 3.44
C ASP A 119 -7.00 5.48 3.94
N LEU A 120 -7.29 6.78 3.91
CA LEU A 120 -6.40 7.79 4.49
C LEU A 120 -6.46 7.88 6.01
N SER A 121 -7.51 7.33 6.63
CA SER A 121 -7.74 7.38 8.08
C SER A 121 -7.01 6.30 8.86
N VAL A 122 -6.38 5.33 8.18
CA VAL A 122 -5.71 4.16 8.77
C VAL A 122 -4.76 4.51 9.93
N GLY A 123 -3.90 5.51 9.75
CA GLY A 123 -2.99 5.99 10.80
C GLY A 123 -3.75 6.61 11.98
N ALA A 124 -4.74 7.48 11.71
CA ALA A 124 -5.51 8.12 12.78
C ALA A 124 -6.42 7.16 13.53
N ALA A 125 -6.97 6.13 12.88
CA ALA A 125 -7.72 5.06 13.54
C ALA A 125 -6.81 4.29 14.50
N MET A 126 -5.59 3.93 14.06
CA MET A 126 -4.59 3.30 14.90
C MET A 126 -4.22 4.17 16.11
N ILE A 127 -3.99 5.47 15.91
CA ILE A 127 -3.67 6.40 17.00
C ILE A 127 -4.84 6.57 17.98
N LEU A 128 -6.08 6.66 17.47
CA LEU A 128 -7.27 6.72 18.31
C LEU A 128 -7.36 5.48 19.20
N VAL A 129 -7.21 4.29 18.62
CA VAL A 129 -7.23 3.04 19.37
C VAL A 129 -6.07 2.97 20.38
N THR A 130 -4.88 3.44 20.00
CA THR A 130 -3.71 3.56 20.90
C THR A 130 -4.05 4.41 22.12
N MET A 131 -4.65 5.59 21.92
CA MET A 131 -5.01 6.50 23.00
C MET A 131 -6.12 5.95 23.89
N VAL A 132 -7.12 5.27 23.32
CA VAL A 132 -8.19 4.64 24.12
C VAL A 132 -7.65 3.50 24.98
N MET A 133 -6.85 2.59 24.40
CA MET A 133 -6.21 1.52 25.18
C MET A 133 -5.32 2.09 26.29
N GLY A 134 -4.53 3.11 25.95
CA GLY A 134 -3.64 3.78 26.91
C GLY A 134 -4.38 4.45 28.06
N SER A 135 -5.42 5.22 27.75
CA SER A 135 -6.22 5.95 28.74
C SER A 135 -7.02 5.01 29.67
N LEU A 136 -7.55 3.91 29.13
CA LEU A 136 -8.25 2.92 29.94
C LEU A 136 -7.31 2.21 30.91
N ALA A 137 -6.13 1.79 30.45
CA ALA A 137 -5.16 1.10 31.30
C ALA A 137 -4.58 2.05 32.36
N SER A 138 -4.18 3.26 31.98
CA SER A 138 -3.48 4.20 32.85
C SER A 138 -4.42 4.96 33.79
N ALA A 139 -5.41 5.69 33.25
CA ALA A 139 -6.25 6.60 34.04
C ALA A 139 -7.39 5.89 34.77
N HIS A 140 -7.89 4.78 34.20
CA HIS A 140 -9.05 4.06 34.73
C HIS A 140 -8.69 2.72 35.38
N GLY A 141 -7.41 2.33 35.36
CA GLY A 141 -6.93 1.08 35.94
C GLY A 141 -7.55 -0.18 35.31
N VAL A 142 -8.07 -0.07 34.09
CA VAL A 142 -8.73 -1.18 33.41
C VAL A 142 -7.69 -2.27 33.12
N PRO A 143 -8.00 -3.55 33.42
CA PRO A 143 -7.06 -4.64 33.14
C PRO A 143 -6.67 -4.68 31.65
N GLY A 144 -5.39 -4.91 31.38
CA GLY A 144 -4.84 -4.95 30.01
C GLY A 144 -5.66 -5.77 29.00
N PRO A 145 -6.15 -6.99 29.33
CA PRO A 145 -7.00 -7.76 28.41
C PRO A 145 -8.29 -7.04 28.02
N LEU A 146 -8.93 -6.35 28.98
CA LEU A 146 -10.17 -5.63 28.73
C LEU A 146 -9.91 -4.34 27.94
N ALA A 147 -8.82 -3.64 28.24
CA ALA A 147 -8.39 -2.48 27.45
C ALA A 147 -8.10 -2.87 25.98
N LEU A 148 -7.39 -3.97 25.75
CA LEU A 148 -7.13 -4.51 24.41
C LEU A 148 -8.44 -4.88 23.69
N LEU A 149 -9.36 -5.57 24.37
CA LEU A 149 -10.65 -5.93 23.77
C LEU A 149 -11.46 -4.70 23.37
N ILE A 150 -11.51 -3.67 24.21
CA ILE A 150 -12.19 -2.40 23.89
C ILE A 150 -11.49 -1.72 22.71
N GLY A 151 -10.16 -1.74 22.65
CA GLY A 151 -9.39 -1.25 21.51
C GLY A 151 -9.73 -1.96 20.20
N LEU A 152 -9.84 -3.29 20.23
CA LEU A 152 -10.25 -4.09 19.06
C LEU A 152 -11.68 -3.75 18.61
N VAL A 153 -12.61 -3.60 19.55
CA VAL A 153 -14.00 -3.19 19.26
C VAL A 153 -14.04 -1.78 18.66
N LEU A 154 -13.22 -0.85 19.18
CA LEU A 154 -13.14 0.50 18.65
C LEU A 154 -12.56 0.52 17.23
N GLY A 155 -11.46 -0.21 16.97
CA GLY A 155 -10.90 -0.30 15.61
C GLY A 155 -11.87 -0.95 14.63
N PHE A 156 -12.56 -2.02 15.03
CA PHE A 156 -13.68 -2.58 14.27
C PHE A 156 -14.75 -1.52 14.00
N GLY A 157 -15.10 -0.71 15.01
CA GLY A 157 -16.04 0.40 14.89
C GLY A 157 -15.60 1.48 13.89
N CYS A 158 -14.32 1.86 13.88
CA CYS A 158 -13.74 2.78 12.89
C CYS A 158 -13.87 2.21 11.47
N GLY A 159 -13.53 0.93 11.30
CA GLY A 159 -13.69 0.22 10.03
C GLY A 159 -15.15 0.14 9.59
N VAL A 160 -16.06 -0.20 10.50
CA VAL A 160 -17.51 -0.24 10.24
C VAL A 160 -18.03 1.14 9.85
N LEU A 161 -17.60 2.21 10.50
CA LEU A 161 -18.00 3.57 10.15
C LEU A 161 -17.64 3.88 8.69
N ASN A 162 -16.36 3.68 8.31
CA ASN A 162 -15.92 3.87 6.93
C ASN A 162 -16.70 2.95 5.97
N GLY A 163 -16.86 1.67 6.32
CA GLY A 163 -17.58 0.68 5.52
C GLY A 163 -19.06 1.03 5.29
N VAL A 164 -19.78 1.52 6.30
CA VAL A 164 -21.18 1.97 6.17
C VAL A 164 -21.27 3.19 5.25
N LEU A 165 -20.41 4.19 5.46
CA LEU A 165 -20.40 5.41 4.66
C LEU A 165 -20.11 5.10 3.17
N VAL A 166 -19.16 4.20 2.91
CA VAL A 166 -18.80 3.78 1.55
C VAL A 166 -19.90 2.91 0.91
N THR A 167 -20.47 1.96 1.63
CA THR A 167 -21.36 0.95 1.02
C THR A 167 -22.84 1.34 1.02
N THR A 168 -23.30 2.05 2.05
CA THR A 168 -24.71 2.39 2.25
C THR A 168 -25.00 3.79 1.74
N ILE A 169 -24.17 4.78 2.13
CA ILE A 169 -24.30 6.17 1.66
C ILE A 169 -23.70 6.34 0.26
N LYS A 170 -22.88 5.38 -0.20
CA LYS A 170 -22.25 5.37 -1.54
C LYS A 170 -21.32 6.56 -1.75
N LEU A 171 -20.66 6.99 -0.68
CA LEU A 171 -19.63 8.03 -0.76
C LEU A 171 -18.31 7.42 -1.27
N PRO A 172 -17.54 8.14 -2.10
CA PRO A 172 -16.22 7.68 -2.53
C PRO A 172 -15.29 7.42 -1.33
N PRO A 173 -14.58 6.27 -1.28
CA PRO A 173 -13.66 5.90 -0.19
C PRO A 173 -12.69 6.98 0.27
N PHE A 174 -12.06 7.66 -0.69
CA PHE A 174 -11.09 8.70 -0.41
C PHE A 174 -11.70 9.87 0.36
N ILE A 175 -12.91 10.31 0.00
CA ILE A 175 -13.60 11.42 0.67
C ILE A 175 -14.01 11.02 2.09
N VAL A 176 -14.57 9.82 2.24
CA VAL A 176 -14.95 9.28 3.55
C VAL A 176 -13.74 9.25 4.47
N THR A 177 -12.64 8.67 4.01
CA THR A 177 -11.46 8.40 4.84
C THR A 177 -10.63 9.65 5.09
N LEU A 178 -10.64 10.64 4.20
CA LEU A 178 -10.11 11.98 4.48
C LEU A 178 -10.92 12.69 5.59
N GLY A 179 -12.25 12.53 5.57
CA GLY A 179 -13.13 13.06 6.60
C GLY A 179 -12.89 12.38 7.96
N THR A 180 -12.88 11.04 7.97
CA THR A 180 -12.67 10.28 9.21
C THR A 180 -11.23 10.38 9.73
N LEU A 181 -10.24 10.61 8.88
CA LEU A 181 -8.88 11.00 9.29
C LEU A 181 -8.91 12.22 10.22
N SER A 182 -9.65 13.26 9.83
CA SER A 182 -9.79 14.48 10.64
C SER A 182 -10.54 14.21 11.95
N VAL A 183 -11.62 13.44 11.90
CA VAL A 183 -12.42 13.08 13.08
C VAL A 183 -11.59 12.25 14.07
N PHE A 184 -10.94 11.19 13.62
CA PHE A 184 -10.16 10.31 14.49
C PHE A 184 -8.94 11.02 15.08
N THR A 185 -8.27 11.87 14.29
CA THR A 185 -7.19 12.73 14.79
C THR A 185 -7.69 13.68 15.87
N ALA A 186 -8.81 14.37 15.63
CA ALA A 186 -9.39 15.29 16.62
C ALA A 186 -9.81 14.57 17.91
N LEU A 187 -10.48 13.42 17.79
CA LEU A 187 -10.85 12.60 18.95
C LEU A 187 -9.62 12.15 19.75
N SER A 188 -8.57 11.72 19.06
CA SER A 188 -7.30 11.31 19.71
C SER A 188 -6.66 12.46 20.48
N LEU A 189 -6.66 13.67 19.91
CA LEU A 189 -6.13 14.88 20.57
C LEU A 189 -6.98 15.32 21.75
N ILE A 190 -8.31 15.28 21.63
CA ILE A 190 -9.24 15.62 22.72
C ILE A 190 -9.08 14.63 23.89
N LEU A 191 -9.02 13.33 23.60
CA LEU A 191 -8.86 12.29 24.62
C LEU A 191 -7.50 12.33 25.31
N SER A 192 -6.43 12.65 24.57
CA SER A 192 -5.07 12.72 25.10
C SER A 192 -4.73 14.05 25.77
N GLY A 193 -5.48 15.13 25.50
CA GLY A 193 -5.05 16.50 25.80
C GLY A 193 -3.72 16.86 25.12
N GLY A 194 -3.36 16.17 24.03
CA GLY A 194 -2.07 16.28 23.35
C GLY A 194 -0.89 15.65 24.10
N GLN A 195 -1.13 14.95 25.21
CA GLN A 195 -0.08 14.34 26.03
C GLN A 195 0.11 12.85 25.73
N SER A 196 1.34 12.39 25.93
CA SER A 196 1.67 10.96 25.88
C SER A 196 1.43 10.30 27.23
N ILE A 197 0.97 9.05 27.21
CA ILE A 197 0.81 8.19 28.37
C ILE A 197 2.03 7.28 28.46
N ASP A 198 2.69 7.27 29.61
CA ASP A 198 3.88 6.49 29.87
C ASP A 198 3.60 4.97 29.90
N GLY A 199 4.49 4.20 29.30
CA GLY A 199 4.38 2.74 29.18
C GLY A 199 4.29 2.00 30.49
N ASP A 200 4.93 2.49 31.56
CA ASP A 200 4.92 1.83 32.87
C ASP A 200 3.50 1.76 33.46
N SER A 201 2.61 2.66 33.02
CA SER A 201 1.21 2.70 33.43
C SER A 201 0.25 1.85 32.58
N LEU A 202 0.73 1.20 31.50
CA LEU A 202 -0.12 0.49 30.53
C LEU A 202 -0.34 -1.00 30.86
N GLY A 203 0.34 -1.50 31.89
CA GLY A 203 0.28 -2.90 32.29
C GLY A 203 1.05 -3.84 31.35
N SER A 204 1.22 -5.09 31.78
CA SER A 204 2.11 -6.05 31.10
C SER A 204 1.61 -6.48 29.72
N LEU A 205 0.28 -6.63 29.54
CA LEU A 205 -0.27 -7.11 28.26
C LEU A 205 -0.13 -6.06 27.15
N LEU A 206 -0.42 -4.78 27.41
CA LEU A 206 -0.32 -3.75 26.38
C LEU A 206 1.13 -3.53 25.94
N ASN A 207 2.08 -3.63 26.87
CA ASN A 207 3.51 -3.58 26.55
C ASN A 207 4.08 -4.90 26.03
N TRP A 208 3.31 -6.00 26.09
CA TRP A 208 3.84 -7.32 25.76
C TRP A 208 4.41 -7.40 24.36
N THR A 209 3.81 -6.71 23.38
CA THR A 209 4.25 -6.60 21.98
C THR A 209 5.62 -5.93 21.81
N GLY A 210 6.13 -5.24 22.85
CA GLY A 210 7.48 -4.69 22.93
C GLY A 210 8.52 -5.65 23.49
N THR A 211 8.10 -6.81 24.00
CA THR A 211 9.01 -7.79 24.62
C THR A 211 9.98 -8.32 23.57
N ALA A 212 11.27 -8.06 23.78
CA ALA A 212 12.32 -8.49 22.87
C ALA A 212 12.78 -9.92 23.16
N ILE A 213 12.79 -10.73 22.12
CA ILE A 213 13.35 -12.07 22.07
C ILE A 213 14.74 -11.96 21.43
N PRO A 214 15.82 -12.18 22.19
CA PRO A 214 17.18 -12.07 21.66
C PRO A 214 17.51 -13.24 20.72
N VAL A 215 18.04 -12.90 19.55
CA VAL A 215 18.62 -13.81 18.55
C VAL A 215 20.05 -13.34 18.31
N GLY A 216 20.95 -13.71 19.22
CA GLY A 216 22.29 -13.12 19.28
C GLY A 216 22.22 -11.62 19.59
N GLN A 217 22.83 -10.79 18.73
CA GLN A 217 22.78 -9.32 18.82
C GLN A 217 21.51 -8.72 18.20
N PHE A 218 20.73 -9.53 17.47
CA PHE A 218 19.48 -9.12 16.86
C PHE A 218 18.32 -9.34 17.85
N ARG A 219 17.35 -8.44 17.90
CA ARG A 219 16.21 -8.48 18.84
C ARG A 219 14.91 -8.46 18.04
N ILE A 220 14.19 -9.57 18.08
CA ILE A 220 12.85 -9.67 17.50
C ILE A 220 11.85 -9.38 18.61
N THR A 221 10.95 -8.41 18.42
CA THR A 221 9.87 -8.22 19.38
C THR A 221 8.72 -9.18 19.10
N THR A 222 8.00 -9.55 20.15
CA THR A 222 6.72 -10.26 20.05
C THR A 222 5.73 -9.56 19.12
N GLY A 223 5.79 -8.22 18.99
CA GLY A 223 5.01 -7.45 18.01
C GLY A 223 5.30 -7.83 16.56
N VAL A 224 6.57 -8.14 16.22
CA VAL A 224 6.94 -8.70 14.91
C VAL A 224 6.30 -10.07 14.71
N LEU A 225 6.24 -10.90 15.76
CA LEU A 225 5.58 -12.20 15.68
C LEU A 225 4.06 -12.05 15.46
N VAL A 226 3.41 -11.11 16.15
CA VAL A 226 1.99 -10.79 15.94
C VAL A 226 1.77 -10.36 14.49
N MET A 227 2.61 -9.48 13.94
CA MET A 227 2.55 -9.09 12.54
C MET A 227 2.68 -10.30 11.59
N LEU A 228 3.65 -11.20 11.81
CA LEU A 228 3.82 -12.40 10.98
C LEU A 228 2.61 -13.34 11.04
N VAL A 229 2.03 -13.53 12.24
CA VAL A 229 0.80 -14.31 12.40
C VAL A 229 -0.36 -13.66 11.65
N LEU A 230 -0.51 -12.34 11.72
CA LEU A 230 -1.54 -11.63 10.97
C LEU A 230 -1.34 -11.75 9.47
N TYR A 231 -0.09 -11.66 9.00
CA TYR A 231 0.23 -11.88 7.60
C TYR A 231 -0.18 -13.27 7.15
N ALA A 232 0.17 -14.32 7.91
CA ALA A 232 -0.22 -15.69 7.61
C ALA A 232 -1.74 -15.88 7.58
N VAL A 233 -2.47 -15.29 8.54
CA VAL A 233 -3.93 -15.37 8.61
C VAL A 233 -4.59 -14.66 7.42
N VAL A 234 -4.16 -13.44 7.09
CA VAL A 234 -4.72 -12.67 5.98
C VAL A 234 -4.36 -13.30 4.63
N ALA A 235 -3.13 -13.77 4.46
CA ALA A 235 -2.69 -14.47 3.25
C ALA A 235 -3.49 -15.77 3.03
N PHE A 236 -3.70 -16.54 4.10
CA PHE A 236 -4.57 -17.72 4.04
C PHE A 236 -6.02 -17.34 3.72
N ALA A 237 -6.56 -16.30 4.36
CA ALA A 237 -7.91 -15.83 4.10
C ALA A 237 -8.11 -15.41 2.64
N LEU A 238 -7.17 -14.66 2.06
CA LEU A 238 -7.21 -14.21 0.68
C LEU A 238 -6.98 -15.35 -0.33
N GLY A 239 -6.00 -16.21 -0.09
CA GLY A 239 -5.61 -17.25 -1.04
C GLY A 239 -6.48 -18.51 -1.00
N GLN A 240 -7.01 -18.88 0.17
CA GLN A 240 -7.61 -20.21 0.37
C GLN A 240 -9.12 -20.17 0.68
N THR A 241 -9.70 -19.01 1.00
CA THR A 241 -11.13 -18.95 1.39
C THR A 241 -12.03 -18.44 0.28
N ALA A 242 -13.34 -18.73 0.40
CA ALA A 242 -14.34 -18.14 -0.48
C ALA A 242 -14.37 -16.62 -0.35
N TRP A 243 -14.19 -16.07 0.86
CA TRP A 243 -14.19 -14.62 1.07
C TRP A 243 -13.11 -13.93 0.23
N GLY A 244 -11.89 -14.46 0.22
CA GLY A 244 -10.80 -13.96 -0.62
C GLY A 244 -11.14 -13.90 -2.11
N ARG A 245 -11.75 -14.96 -2.66
CA ARG A 245 -12.22 -14.97 -4.06
C ARG A 245 -13.24 -13.87 -4.35
N HIS A 246 -14.15 -13.60 -3.41
CA HIS A 246 -15.11 -12.50 -3.56
C HIS A 246 -14.44 -11.14 -3.47
N VAL A 247 -13.43 -10.95 -2.61
CA VAL A 247 -12.66 -9.70 -2.53
C VAL A 247 -11.98 -9.40 -3.87
N TYR A 248 -11.24 -10.36 -4.44
CA TYR A 248 -10.61 -10.19 -5.75
C TYR A 248 -11.62 -9.95 -6.88
N ALA A 249 -12.72 -10.71 -6.92
CA ALA A 249 -13.75 -10.53 -7.95
C ALA A 249 -14.40 -9.15 -7.90
N VAL A 250 -14.63 -8.61 -6.70
CA VAL A 250 -15.20 -7.27 -6.52
C VAL A 250 -14.20 -6.17 -6.90
N GLY A 251 -12.91 -6.40 -6.65
CA GLY A 251 -11.82 -5.52 -7.06
C GLY A 251 -11.63 -5.42 -8.57
N ASP A 252 -11.71 -6.55 -9.26
CA ASP A 252 -11.49 -6.64 -10.71
C ASP A 252 -12.63 -5.99 -11.50
N ASP A 253 -13.88 -6.42 -11.25
CA ASP A 253 -15.07 -5.77 -11.79
C ASP A 253 -16.27 -5.93 -10.83
N SER A 254 -16.54 -4.86 -10.10
CA SER A 254 -17.66 -4.80 -9.16
C SER A 254 -19.04 -4.98 -9.83
N GLN A 255 -19.21 -4.57 -11.08
CA GLN A 255 -20.48 -4.74 -11.80
C GLN A 255 -20.66 -6.19 -12.25
N ALA A 256 -19.63 -6.80 -12.84
CA ALA A 256 -19.65 -8.21 -13.23
C ALA A 256 -19.82 -9.14 -12.01
N ALA A 257 -19.14 -8.84 -10.89
CA ALA A 257 -19.31 -9.55 -9.63
C ALA A 257 -20.77 -9.50 -9.15
N ARG A 258 -21.40 -8.32 -9.21
CA ARG A 258 -22.81 -8.16 -8.82
C ARG A 258 -23.76 -8.94 -9.72
N LEU A 259 -23.54 -8.93 -11.04
CA LEU A 259 -24.33 -9.72 -12.00
C LEU A 259 -24.15 -11.23 -11.81
N SER A 260 -22.99 -11.64 -11.30
CA SER A 260 -22.68 -13.03 -10.92
C SER A 260 -23.24 -13.43 -9.54
N GLY A 261 -24.06 -12.58 -8.91
CA GLY A 261 -24.71 -12.87 -7.64
C GLY A 261 -23.92 -12.51 -6.38
N ILE A 262 -22.73 -11.91 -6.52
CA ILE A 262 -21.93 -11.46 -5.38
C ILE A 262 -22.55 -10.20 -4.78
N ARG A 263 -22.79 -10.22 -3.46
CA ARG A 263 -23.27 -9.05 -2.72
C ARG A 263 -22.12 -8.08 -2.46
N THR A 264 -21.71 -7.33 -3.48
CA THR A 264 -20.56 -6.40 -3.47
C THR A 264 -20.52 -5.50 -2.24
N SER A 265 -21.65 -4.88 -1.86
CA SER A 265 -21.74 -4.03 -0.67
C SER A 265 -21.38 -4.76 0.63
N ARG A 266 -21.71 -6.06 0.77
CA ARG A 266 -21.32 -6.84 1.95
C ARG A 266 -19.84 -7.18 1.96
N VAL A 267 -19.27 -7.43 0.78
CA VAL A 267 -17.83 -7.68 0.63
C VAL A 267 -17.04 -6.43 1.02
N LEU A 268 -17.37 -5.27 0.45
CA LEU A 268 -16.75 -3.99 0.81
C LEU A 268 -16.89 -3.71 2.31
N PHE A 269 -18.09 -3.86 2.87
CA PHE A 269 -18.30 -3.66 4.31
C PHE A 269 -17.40 -4.57 5.16
N SER A 270 -17.32 -5.85 4.81
CA SER A 270 -16.47 -6.81 5.52
C SER A 270 -14.98 -6.48 5.42
N VAL A 271 -14.54 -5.94 4.28
CA VAL A 271 -13.16 -5.49 4.06
C VAL A 271 -12.81 -4.34 4.99
N TYR A 272 -13.61 -3.28 5.04
CA TYR A 272 -13.37 -2.15 5.95
C TYR A 272 -13.44 -2.56 7.42
N ALA A 273 -14.42 -3.39 7.80
CA ALA A 273 -14.54 -3.89 9.17
C ALA A 273 -13.32 -4.73 9.60
N THR A 274 -12.83 -5.61 8.72
CA THR A 274 -11.63 -6.43 8.97
C THR A 274 -10.36 -5.57 9.04
N ALA A 275 -10.23 -4.59 8.14
CA ALA A 275 -9.13 -3.64 8.16
C ALA A 275 -9.09 -2.85 9.49
N GLY A 276 -10.26 -2.42 9.99
CA GLY A 276 -10.37 -1.75 11.29
C GLY A 276 -9.82 -2.59 12.46
N VAL A 277 -10.06 -3.90 12.47
CA VAL A 277 -9.46 -4.82 13.47
C VAL A 277 -7.95 -4.89 13.32
N ILE A 278 -7.43 -4.96 12.09
CA ILE A 278 -5.99 -4.95 11.82
C ILE A 278 -5.37 -3.63 12.30
N PHE A 279 -6.04 -2.49 12.12
CA PHE A 279 -5.56 -1.19 12.61
C PHE A 279 -5.49 -1.13 14.14
N ALA A 280 -6.45 -1.75 14.84
CA ALA A 280 -6.38 -1.90 16.30
C ALA A 280 -5.23 -2.81 16.76
N LEU A 281 -4.92 -3.87 16.01
CA LEU A 281 -3.76 -4.72 16.30
C LEU A 281 -2.44 -4.00 16.01
N ALA A 282 -2.38 -3.21 14.95
CA ALA A 282 -1.24 -2.32 14.69
C ALA A 282 -1.05 -1.30 15.82
N ALA A 283 -2.14 -0.78 16.41
CA ALA A 283 -2.10 0.09 17.57
C ALA A 283 -1.49 -0.62 18.80
N TRP A 284 -1.84 -1.88 19.02
CA TRP A 284 -1.25 -2.67 20.10
C TRP A 284 0.24 -2.96 19.86
N ILE A 285 0.65 -3.24 18.62
CA ILE A 285 2.08 -3.37 18.25
C ILE A 285 2.81 -2.04 18.45
N LEU A 286 2.18 -0.92 18.09
CA LEU A 286 2.74 0.43 18.26
C LEU A 286 3.01 0.73 19.74
N ILE A 287 2.07 0.46 20.65
CA ILE A 287 2.26 0.66 22.09
C ILE A 287 3.51 -0.08 22.58
N GLY A 288 3.64 -1.36 22.25
CA GLY A 288 4.80 -2.15 22.65
C GLY A 288 6.11 -1.63 22.06
N ARG A 289 6.09 -1.17 20.80
CA ARG A 289 7.27 -0.61 20.13
C ARG A 289 7.73 0.70 20.78
N THR A 290 6.80 1.62 21.08
CA THR A 290 7.13 2.95 21.61
C THR A 290 7.20 3.00 23.14
N GLY A 291 6.78 1.93 23.82
CA GLY A 291 6.68 1.90 25.28
C GLY A 291 5.82 3.03 25.83
N SER A 292 4.81 3.46 25.08
CA SER A 292 3.96 4.61 25.40
C SER A 292 2.77 4.68 24.45
N ALA A 293 1.68 5.32 24.87
CA ALA A 293 0.58 5.69 23.99
C ALA A 293 0.65 7.20 23.73
N SER A 294 0.94 7.60 22.48
CA SER A 294 1.12 9.01 22.11
C SER A 294 0.26 9.40 20.91
N PRO A 295 -0.41 10.56 20.95
CA PRO A 295 -1.21 11.03 19.82
C PRO A 295 -0.37 11.43 18.60
N ASN A 296 0.95 11.59 18.75
CA ASN A 296 1.86 12.03 17.69
C ASN A 296 2.81 10.91 17.21
N ALA A 297 2.58 9.65 17.60
CA ALA A 297 3.52 8.55 17.38
C ALA A 297 3.71 8.13 15.91
N ALA A 298 2.76 8.45 15.02
CA ALA A 298 2.73 7.90 13.66
C ALA A 298 1.93 8.80 12.69
N VAL A 299 2.33 10.07 12.58
CA VAL A 299 1.60 11.10 11.80
C VAL A 299 1.48 10.72 10.32
N ASP A 300 2.55 10.20 9.72
CA ASP A 300 2.61 9.87 8.29
C ASP A 300 2.22 8.42 7.98
N ALA A 301 1.73 7.67 8.98
CA ALA A 301 1.45 6.24 8.84
C ALA A 301 0.42 5.91 7.76
N ASN A 302 -0.47 6.84 7.43
CA ASN A 302 -1.38 6.71 6.31
C ASN A 302 -0.64 6.65 4.97
N LEU A 303 0.26 7.59 4.70
CA LEU A 303 1.05 7.61 3.46
C LEU A 303 2.03 6.44 3.41
N ASP A 304 2.65 6.10 4.54
CA ASP A 304 3.57 4.95 4.63
C ASP A 304 2.85 3.63 4.32
N SER A 305 1.64 3.45 4.84
CA SER A 305 0.86 2.23 4.58
C SER A 305 0.43 2.10 3.12
N ILE A 306 0.04 3.20 2.48
CA ILE A 306 -0.28 3.21 1.04
C ILE A 306 0.97 2.88 0.23
N THR A 307 2.09 3.54 0.56
CA THR A 307 3.37 3.33 -0.10
C THR A 307 3.82 1.88 0.02
N ALA A 308 3.70 1.27 1.20
CA ALA A 308 4.06 -0.13 1.44
C ALA A 308 3.29 -1.09 0.53
N VAL A 309 1.98 -0.86 0.34
CA VAL A 309 1.15 -1.72 -0.52
C VAL A 309 1.40 -1.47 -2.00
N VAL A 310 1.40 -0.19 -2.42
CA VAL A 310 1.50 0.17 -3.85
C VAL A 310 2.88 -0.16 -4.42
N ILE A 311 3.96 0.07 -3.67
CA ILE A 311 5.32 -0.31 -4.10
C ILE A 311 5.51 -1.83 -4.01
N GLY A 312 4.86 -2.49 -3.05
CA GLY A 312 4.93 -3.94 -2.86
C GLY A 312 4.40 -4.75 -4.04
N GLY A 313 3.45 -4.18 -4.80
CA GLY A 313 2.80 -4.82 -5.95
C GLY A 313 1.45 -5.43 -5.59
#